data_AF-A0A2W4LEX4-F1
#
_entry.id   AF-A0A2W4LEX4-F1
#
_cell.length_a   1.000
_cell.length_b   1.000
_cell.length_c   1.000
_cell.angle_alpha   90.00
_cell.angle_beta   90.00
_cell.angle_gamma   90.00
#
_symmetry.space_group_name_H-M   'P 1'
#
loop_
_entity.id
_entity.type
_entity.pdbx_description
1 polymer ?
#
loop_
_entity_poly.entity_id
_entity_poly.type
_entity_poly.pdbx_seq_one_letter_code
_entity_poly.pdbx_strand_id
1 'polypeptide(L)'
;MRLIGDMLTPRSRIRASIVAFVTALTLLIAGPAVAAPAAPDEGDNKSLRAALEAAAKGHIEAKAKYDRAKKRQLELGLELKKLEDRLAELHAEIAIVADHSYRAGRLSGVTMLLNSGSPDDFIERMIGLETIMRRDNRQLQMLTEAREQAARAKAAIDQEVREEKKQLEIMERKKRDAERALATVGGTPSGGFVSANSPAAQPAPRNPDGTWPPESCTVDDPTTSGCLTPRTLHALKQAQAAGFTRSAPFWATGTRGKTPKAPPAHFR
;
A
#
# COMPACT_ATOMS: atom_id res chain seq x y z
N MET A 1 -31.00 -54.10 -17.10
CA MET A 1 -31.41 -53.17 -16.00
C MET A 1 -30.13 -52.81 -15.24
N ARG A 2 -29.47 -51.71 -15.60
CA ARG A 2 -29.45 -50.42 -14.85
C ARG A 2 -29.21 -50.61 -13.34
N LEU A 3 -28.23 -50.02 -12.66
CA LEU A 3 -27.15 -49.06 -12.96
C LEU A 3 -26.17 -49.16 -11.77
N ILE A 4 -24.87 -49.22 -12.07
CA ILE A 4 -23.78 -48.98 -11.11
C ILE A 4 -23.63 -47.45 -11.01
N GLY A 5 -23.85 -46.90 -9.82
CA GLY A 5 -23.85 -45.46 -9.57
C GLY A 5 -22.66 -45.02 -8.71
N ASP A 6 -21.74 -44.35 -9.37
CA ASP A 6 -20.99 -43.16 -8.94
C ASP A 6 -19.92 -43.26 -7.85
N MET A 7 -18.68 -43.32 -8.37
CA MET A 7 -17.54 -42.53 -7.89
C MET A 7 -17.93 -41.09 -7.57
N LEU A 8 -17.47 -40.55 -6.43
CA LEU A 8 -17.13 -39.12 -6.34
C LEU A 8 -16.04 -38.87 -5.30
N THR A 9 -14.88 -38.52 -5.83
CA THR A 9 -13.80 -37.78 -5.18
C THR A 9 -14.28 -36.39 -4.75
N PRO A 10 -13.87 -35.86 -3.59
CA PRO A 10 -14.05 -34.43 -3.32
C PRO A 10 -12.93 -33.64 -4.00
N ARG A 11 -13.22 -33.18 -5.22
CA ARG A 11 -12.50 -32.11 -5.93
C ARG A 11 -12.60 -30.80 -5.13
N SER A 12 -11.44 -30.19 -4.93
CA SER A 12 -11.15 -28.74 -4.92
C SER A 12 -12.35 -27.78 -4.85
N ARG A 13 -12.42 -26.97 -3.79
CA ARG A 13 -13.10 -25.67 -3.81
C ARG A 13 -12.18 -24.59 -3.25
N ILE A 14 -11.48 -23.91 -4.16
CA ILE A 14 -11.06 -22.52 -3.96
C ILE A 14 -12.23 -21.68 -4.49
N ARG A 15 -12.75 -20.77 -3.68
CA ARG A 15 -12.87 -19.31 -3.96
C ARG A 15 -13.87 -18.61 -3.04
N ALA A 16 -13.35 -17.54 -2.45
CA ALA A 16 -13.94 -16.21 -2.22
C ALA A 16 -15.16 -16.08 -1.28
N SER A 17 -14.99 -15.23 -0.26
CA SER A 17 -15.87 -14.10 0.15
C SER A 17 -15.43 -13.63 1.56
N ILE A 18 -14.84 -12.44 1.70
CA ILE A 18 -15.47 -11.11 1.93
C ILE A 18 -15.73 -10.81 3.42
N VAL A 19 -15.03 -9.76 3.88
CA VAL A 19 -15.44 -8.70 4.84
C VAL A 19 -15.56 -9.00 6.35
N ALA A 20 -14.73 -8.22 7.06
CA ALA A 20 -14.86 -7.58 8.37
C ALA A 20 -15.27 -8.40 9.60
N PHE A 21 -14.42 -8.33 10.63
CA PHE A 21 -14.91 -7.97 11.97
C PHE A 21 -13.84 -7.19 12.74
N VAL A 22 -14.29 -6.06 13.29
CA VAL A 22 -13.63 -5.23 14.28
C VAL A 22 -13.60 -5.99 15.60
N THR A 23 -12.45 -6.02 16.28
CA THR A 23 -12.42 -6.22 17.73
C THR A 23 -11.43 -5.24 18.35
N ALA A 24 -12.01 -4.26 19.05
CA ALA A 24 -11.32 -3.37 19.96
C ALA A 24 -10.60 -4.19 21.04
N LEU A 25 -9.35 -3.85 21.32
CA LEU A 25 -8.67 -4.29 22.54
C LEU A 25 -8.41 -3.08 23.40
N THR A 26 -9.36 -2.82 24.30
CA THR A 26 -9.19 -1.97 25.48
C THR A 26 -8.18 -2.64 26.41
N LEU A 27 -7.05 -2.00 26.63
CA LEU A 27 -6.16 -2.32 27.75
C LEU A 27 -6.03 -1.06 28.62
N LEU A 28 -6.84 -1.08 29.67
CA LEU A 28 -6.78 -0.20 30.83
C LEU A 28 -5.58 -0.63 31.66
N ILE A 29 -4.58 0.24 31.84
CA ILE A 29 -3.59 0.12 32.91
C ILE A 29 -3.62 1.42 33.68
N ALA A 30 -4.19 1.35 34.89
CA ALA A 30 -4.04 2.34 35.93
C ALA A 30 -2.63 2.24 36.52
N GLY A 31 -1.95 3.39 36.66
CA GLY A 31 -0.61 3.54 37.26
C GLY A 31 -0.32 5.03 37.50
N PRO A 32 0.53 5.38 38.50
CA PRO A 32 0.27 6.42 39.49
C PRO A 32 0.34 7.85 38.96
N ALA A 33 -0.36 8.75 39.64
CA ALA A 33 -0.22 10.20 39.47
C ALA A 33 1.25 10.61 39.69
N VAL A 34 1.94 10.92 38.60
CA VAL A 34 3.30 11.47 38.62
C VAL A 34 3.15 12.99 38.72
N ALA A 35 3.78 13.58 39.72
CA ALA A 35 3.82 15.02 39.93
C ALA A 35 4.25 15.75 38.65
N ALA A 36 3.56 16.85 38.32
CA ALA A 36 3.90 17.72 37.22
C ALA A 36 5.35 18.21 37.36
N PRO A 37 6.23 18.01 36.36
CA PRO A 37 7.57 18.53 36.44
C PRO A 37 7.55 20.05 36.31
N ALA A 38 8.47 20.68 37.03
CA ALA A 38 8.73 22.11 37.03
C ALA A 38 9.06 22.64 35.62
N ALA A 39 8.99 23.97 35.50
CA ALA A 39 9.18 24.78 34.30
C ALA A 39 10.29 24.30 33.34
N PRO A 40 10.11 24.48 32.01
CA PRO A 40 10.96 23.87 31.00
C PRO A 40 12.35 24.49 31.01
N ASP A 41 13.35 23.65 31.26
CA ASP A 41 14.76 23.95 31.06
C ASP A 41 15.06 23.95 29.55
N GLU A 42 15.64 25.05 29.02
CA GLU A 42 16.02 25.22 27.61
C GLU A 42 17.25 24.37 27.20
N GLY A 43 17.41 23.17 27.76
CA GLY A 43 18.67 22.42 27.74
C GLY A 43 18.75 21.19 26.83
N ASP A 44 17.64 20.54 26.47
CA ASP A 44 17.70 19.17 25.89
C ASP A 44 17.27 19.07 24.40
N ASN A 45 17.39 20.17 23.67
CA ASN A 45 17.09 20.25 22.23
C ASN A 45 18.10 19.48 21.35
N LYS A 46 19.32 19.18 21.84
CA LYS A 46 20.32 18.39 21.10
C LYS A 46 19.99 16.90 21.05
N SER A 47 19.53 16.31 22.15
CA SER A 47 19.14 14.89 22.20
C SER A 47 17.87 14.63 21.36
N LEU A 48 16.92 15.56 21.42
CA LEU A 48 15.72 15.54 20.58
C LEU A 48 16.06 15.59 19.09
N ARG A 49 16.90 16.54 18.67
CA ARG A 49 17.33 16.66 17.26
C ARG A 49 18.01 15.39 16.78
N ALA A 50 18.91 14.82 17.58
CA ALA A 50 19.57 13.57 17.26
C ALA A 50 18.57 12.40 17.12
N ALA A 51 17.57 12.31 18.02
CA ALA A 51 16.54 11.28 17.96
C ALA A 51 15.63 11.42 16.73
N LEU A 52 15.22 12.65 16.39
CA LEU A 52 14.43 12.95 15.21
C LEU A 52 15.20 12.72 13.90
N GLU A 53 16.47 13.12 13.84
CA GLU A 53 17.35 12.85 12.70
C GLU A 53 17.56 11.35 12.50
N ALA A 54 17.80 10.60 13.57
CA ALA A 54 17.93 9.14 13.51
C ALA A 54 16.62 8.46 13.06
N ALA A 55 15.46 8.94 13.53
CA ALA A 55 14.15 8.44 13.12
C ALA A 55 13.87 8.77 11.65
N ALA A 56 14.14 10.00 11.21
CA ALA A 56 13.96 10.44 9.84
C ALA A 56 14.86 9.66 8.87
N LYS A 57 16.15 9.50 9.20
CA LYS A 57 17.09 8.70 8.41
C LYS A 57 16.63 7.24 8.31
N GLY A 58 16.27 6.63 9.44
CA GLY A 58 15.75 5.26 9.46
C GLY A 58 14.46 5.09 8.65
N HIS A 59 13.56 6.08 8.67
CA HIS A 59 12.34 6.08 7.87
C HIS A 59 12.65 6.19 6.37
N ILE A 60 13.56 7.09 5.97
CA ILE A 60 13.98 7.24 4.56
C ILE A 60 14.62 5.95 4.05
N GLU A 61 15.50 5.31 4.83
CA GLU A 61 16.13 4.04 4.47
C GLU A 61 15.10 2.91 4.34
N ALA A 62 14.17 2.80 5.30
CA ALA A 62 13.10 1.79 5.26
C ALA A 62 12.16 2.03 4.07
N LYS A 63 11.80 3.28 3.78
CA LYS A 63 11.02 3.66 2.60
C LYS A 63 11.73 3.28 1.31
N ALA A 64 13.03 3.56 1.20
CA ALA A 64 13.81 3.18 0.02
C ALA A 64 13.88 1.66 -0.17
N LYS A 65 13.96 0.88 0.92
CA LYS A 65 13.87 -0.59 0.87
C LYS A 65 12.48 -1.07 0.43
N TYR A 66 11.42 -0.48 0.98
CA TYR A 66 10.03 -0.76 0.60
C TYR A 66 9.78 -0.49 -0.89
N ASP A 67 10.20 0.68 -1.39
CA ASP A 67 10.00 1.05 -2.79
C ASP A 67 10.76 0.12 -3.74
N ARG A 68 11.97 -0.36 -3.35
CA ARG A 68 12.73 -1.37 -4.11
C ARG A 68 12.04 -2.73 -4.11
N ALA A 69 11.55 -3.21 -2.95
CA ALA A 69 10.83 -4.47 -2.85
C ALA A 69 9.57 -4.46 -3.74
N LYS A 70 8.82 -3.35 -3.70
CA LYS A 70 7.64 -3.15 -4.55
C LYS A 70 7.96 -3.18 -6.04
N LYS A 71 9.08 -2.57 -6.45
CA LYS A 71 9.53 -2.62 -7.85
C LYS A 71 9.86 -4.06 -8.27
N ARG A 72 10.60 -4.80 -7.44
CA ARG A 72 10.92 -6.22 -7.70
C ARG A 72 9.68 -7.09 -7.74
N GLN A 73 8.71 -6.84 -6.86
CA GLN A 73 7.42 -7.53 -6.87
C GLN A 73 6.70 -7.36 -8.20
N LEU A 74 6.70 -6.15 -8.78
CA LEU A 74 6.12 -5.89 -10.09
C LEU A 74 6.87 -6.62 -11.21
N GLU A 75 8.20 -6.58 -11.20
CA GLU A 75 9.05 -7.28 -12.18
C GLU A 75 8.80 -8.80 -12.15
N LEU A 76 8.85 -9.41 -10.95
CA LEU A 76 8.55 -10.83 -10.75
C LEU A 76 7.09 -11.17 -11.11
N GLY A 77 6.15 -10.27 -10.86
CA GLY A 77 4.74 -10.46 -11.24
C GLY A 77 4.55 -10.52 -12.76
N LEU A 78 5.30 -9.70 -13.52
CA LEU A 78 5.29 -9.75 -14.99
C LEU A 78 5.94 -11.04 -15.51
N GLU A 79 7.05 -11.47 -14.93
CA GLU A 79 7.69 -12.75 -15.27
C GLU A 79 6.78 -13.93 -14.97
N LEU A 80 6.14 -13.94 -13.81
CA LEU A 80 5.19 -14.96 -13.42
C LEU A 80 4.03 -15.04 -14.42
N LYS A 81 3.48 -13.90 -14.85
CA LYS A 81 2.41 -13.88 -15.84
C LYS A 81 2.83 -14.53 -17.16
N LYS A 82 4.03 -14.21 -17.65
CA LYS A 82 4.59 -14.86 -18.87
C LYS A 82 4.74 -16.37 -18.70
N LEU A 83 5.17 -16.82 -17.52
CA LEU A 83 5.29 -18.24 -17.21
C LEU A 83 3.91 -18.91 -17.14
N GLU A 84 2.91 -18.25 -16.57
CA GLU A 84 1.53 -18.75 -16.52
C GLU A 84 0.92 -18.86 -17.93
N ASP A 85 1.16 -17.89 -18.80
CA ASP A 85 0.74 -17.94 -20.21
C ASP A 85 1.42 -19.11 -20.95
N ARG A 86 2.74 -19.28 -20.76
CA ARG A 86 3.49 -20.41 -21.35
C ARG A 86 3.01 -21.77 -20.83
N LEU A 87 2.67 -21.85 -19.54
CA LEU A 87 2.09 -23.04 -18.95
C LEU A 87 0.74 -23.37 -19.56
N ALA A 88 -0.12 -22.37 -19.78
CA ALA A 88 -1.42 -22.56 -20.42
C ALA A 88 -1.28 -23.10 -21.85
N GLU A 89 -0.34 -22.56 -22.62
CA GLU A 89 -0.01 -23.02 -23.98
C GLU A 89 0.48 -24.48 -23.99
N LEU A 90 1.50 -24.80 -23.18
CA LEU A 90 2.04 -26.16 -23.08
C LEU A 90 0.98 -27.16 -22.60
N HIS A 91 0.09 -26.74 -21.70
CA HIS A 91 -1.03 -27.56 -21.26
C HIS A 91 -2.01 -27.88 -22.38
N ALA A 92 -2.33 -26.89 -23.24
CA ALA A 92 -3.20 -27.10 -24.39
C ALA A 92 -2.57 -28.06 -25.42
N GLU A 93 -1.28 -27.91 -25.71
CA GLU A 93 -0.54 -28.81 -26.60
C GLU A 93 -0.54 -30.25 -26.10
N ILE A 94 -0.22 -30.46 -24.82
CA ILE A 94 -0.19 -31.79 -24.20
C ILE A 94 -1.59 -32.39 -24.12
N ALA A 95 -2.65 -31.57 -23.95
CA ALA A 95 -4.03 -32.06 -23.94
C ALA A 95 -4.43 -32.68 -25.29
N ILE A 96 -3.97 -32.12 -26.41
CA ILE A 96 -4.19 -32.70 -27.76
C ILE A 96 -3.51 -34.06 -27.88
N VAL A 97 -2.25 -34.15 -27.45
CA VAL A 97 -1.48 -35.42 -27.47
C VAL A 97 -2.15 -36.47 -26.58
N ALA A 98 -2.64 -36.06 -25.41
CA ALA A 98 -3.36 -36.94 -24.49
C ALA A 98 -4.71 -37.42 -25.06
N ASP A 99 -5.50 -36.56 -25.69
CA ASP A 99 -6.75 -36.93 -26.35
C ASP A 99 -6.52 -37.91 -27.50
N HIS A 100 -5.51 -37.65 -28.34
CA HIS A 100 -5.12 -38.55 -29.42
C HIS A 100 -4.68 -39.92 -28.88
N SER A 101 -3.85 -39.93 -27.83
CA SER A 101 -3.40 -41.16 -27.18
C SER A 101 -4.56 -41.95 -26.56
N TYR A 102 -5.53 -41.25 -25.97
CA TYR A 102 -6.72 -41.86 -25.38
C TYR A 102 -7.63 -42.48 -26.44
N ARG A 103 -7.85 -41.79 -27.56
CA ARG A 103 -8.67 -42.28 -28.68
C ARG A 103 -8.02 -43.43 -29.44
N ALA A 104 -6.71 -43.36 -29.66
CA ALA A 104 -5.97 -44.37 -30.39
C ALA A 104 -5.71 -45.64 -29.56
N GLY A 105 -5.69 -45.52 -28.23
CA GLY A 105 -5.51 -46.65 -27.31
C GLY A 105 -4.05 -47.16 -27.22
N ARG A 106 -3.77 -47.99 -26.20
CA ARG A 106 -2.40 -48.42 -25.84
C ARG A 106 -1.68 -49.25 -26.91
N LEU A 107 -2.40 -49.82 -27.87
CA LEU A 107 -1.83 -50.66 -28.93
C LEU A 107 -1.57 -49.92 -30.25
N SER A 108 -2.01 -48.67 -30.39
CA SER A 108 -1.98 -47.93 -31.66
C SER A 108 -0.59 -47.85 -32.30
N GLY A 109 0.46 -47.56 -31.53
CA GLY A 109 1.82 -47.44 -32.08
C GLY A 109 2.35 -48.77 -32.64
N VAL A 110 2.11 -49.88 -31.93
CA VAL A 110 2.53 -51.22 -32.38
C VAL A 110 1.68 -51.67 -33.57
N THR A 111 0.36 -51.45 -33.55
CA THR A 111 -0.52 -51.79 -34.67
C THR A 111 -0.21 -50.96 -35.92
N MET A 112 0.16 -49.68 -35.77
CA MET A 112 0.56 -48.81 -36.88
C MET A 112 1.87 -49.27 -37.53
N LEU A 113 2.82 -49.78 -36.73
CA LEU A 113 4.05 -50.39 -37.21
C LEU A 113 3.78 -51.74 -37.88
N LEU A 114 2.93 -52.60 -37.31
CA LEU A 114 2.60 -53.92 -37.86
C LEU A 114 1.76 -53.87 -39.15
N ASN A 115 1.07 -52.76 -39.42
CA ASN A 115 0.28 -52.55 -40.64
C ASN A 115 1.13 -51.98 -41.80
N SER A 116 2.46 -52.12 -41.79
CA SER A 116 3.35 -51.70 -42.87
C SER A 116 3.35 -52.72 -44.01
N GLY A 117 3.18 -52.26 -45.26
CA GLY A 117 3.09 -53.14 -46.43
C GLY A 117 4.44 -53.67 -46.94
N SER A 118 5.55 -53.07 -46.49
CA SER A 118 6.91 -53.41 -46.89
C SER A 118 7.91 -53.18 -45.73
N PRO A 119 9.12 -53.77 -45.78
CA PRO A 119 10.19 -53.47 -44.83
C PRO A 119 10.63 -51.99 -44.82
N ASP A 120 10.62 -51.32 -45.97
CA ASP A 120 11.00 -49.91 -46.06
C ASP A 120 9.94 -49.01 -45.38
N ASP A 121 8.65 -49.27 -45.60
CA ASP A 121 7.54 -48.57 -44.94
C ASP A 121 7.61 -48.71 -43.41
N PHE A 122 8.05 -49.86 -42.91
CA PHE A 122 8.22 -50.11 -41.49
C PHE A 122 9.28 -49.18 -40.89
N ILE A 123 10.44 -49.06 -41.54
CA ILE A 123 11.54 -48.20 -41.08
C ILE A 123 11.13 -46.73 -41.09
N GLU A 124 10.44 -46.26 -42.15
CA GLU A 124 9.94 -44.88 -42.21
C GLU A 124 8.97 -44.56 -41.08
N ARG A 125 8.02 -45.47 -40.79
CA ARG A 125 7.07 -45.30 -39.68
C ARG A 125 7.77 -45.32 -38.32
N MET A 126 8.80 -46.14 -38.15
CA MET A 126 9.60 -46.19 -36.93
C MET A 126 10.34 -44.85 -36.68
N ILE A 127 10.96 -44.28 -37.71
CA ILE A 127 11.63 -42.96 -37.63
C ILE A 127 10.61 -41.85 -37.31
N GLY A 128 9.43 -41.90 -37.93
CA GLY A 128 8.35 -40.96 -37.65
C GLY A 128 7.89 -41.04 -36.20
N LEU A 129 7.67 -42.25 -35.67
CA LEU A 129 7.28 -42.47 -34.29
C LEU A 129 8.35 -41.98 -33.31
N GLU A 130 9.62 -42.28 -33.55
CA GLU A 130 10.72 -41.83 -32.68
C GLU A 130 10.80 -40.29 -32.63
N THR A 131 10.56 -39.63 -33.77
CA THR A 131 10.54 -38.16 -33.86
C THR A 131 9.40 -37.56 -33.04
N ILE A 132 8.22 -38.15 -33.09
CA ILE A 132 7.06 -37.75 -32.26
C ILE A 132 7.39 -37.94 -30.78
N MET A 133 7.90 -39.11 -30.39
CA MET A 133 8.26 -39.41 -28.99
C MET A 133 9.31 -38.45 -28.43
N ARG A 134 10.34 -38.10 -29.21
CA ARG A 134 11.34 -37.09 -28.81
C ARG A 134 10.72 -35.72 -28.61
N ARG A 135 9.80 -35.31 -29.48
CA ARG A 135 9.09 -34.03 -29.39
C ARG A 135 8.22 -33.97 -28.14
N ASP A 136 7.44 -35.01 -27.89
CA ASP A 136 6.51 -35.06 -26.75
C ASP A 136 7.27 -35.11 -25.42
N ASN A 137 8.39 -35.86 -25.35
CA ASN A 137 9.27 -35.84 -24.17
C ASN A 137 9.86 -34.45 -23.92
N ARG A 138 10.28 -33.73 -24.97
CA ARG A 138 10.75 -32.34 -24.84
C ARG A 138 9.64 -31.40 -24.34
N GLN A 139 8.39 -31.55 -24.79
CA GLN A 139 7.27 -30.75 -24.29
C GLN A 139 6.99 -31.01 -22.80
N LEU A 140 7.04 -32.27 -22.36
CA LEU A 140 6.90 -32.63 -20.94
C LEU A 140 8.01 -32.05 -20.06
N GLN A 141 9.25 -32.05 -20.56
CA GLN A 141 10.38 -31.39 -19.89
C GLN A 141 10.14 -29.88 -19.78
N MET A 142 9.80 -29.21 -20.90
CA MET A 142 9.49 -27.77 -20.90
C MET A 142 8.35 -27.42 -19.93
N LEU A 143 7.30 -28.23 -19.85
CA LEU A 143 6.20 -28.04 -18.90
C LEU A 143 6.68 -28.13 -17.45
N THR A 144 7.52 -29.13 -17.15
CA THR A 144 8.06 -29.33 -15.80
C THR A 144 8.95 -28.16 -15.41
N GLU A 145 9.88 -27.76 -16.29
CA GLU A 145 10.75 -26.60 -16.09
C GLU A 145 9.95 -25.30 -15.88
N ALA A 146 8.93 -25.04 -16.72
CA ALA A 146 8.08 -23.86 -16.60
C ALA A 146 7.31 -23.85 -15.26
N ARG A 147 6.84 -25.01 -14.78
CA ARG A 147 6.16 -25.12 -13.48
C ARG A 147 7.10 -24.81 -12.34
N GLU A 148 8.32 -25.34 -12.37
CA GLU A 148 9.32 -25.05 -11.36
C GLU A 148 9.72 -23.58 -11.36
N GLN A 149 9.92 -22.98 -12.54
CA GLN A 149 10.21 -21.56 -12.67
C GLN A 149 9.07 -20.71 -12.09
N ALA A 150 7.81 -21.05 -12.40
CA ALA A 150 6.66 -20.35 -11.85
C ALA A 150 6.56 -20.49 -10.32
N ALA A 151 6.85 -21.67 -9.78
CA ALA A 151 6.88 -21.90 -8.34
C ALA A 151 7.98 -21.08 -7.64
N ARG A 152 9.18 -21.02 -8.23
CA ARG A 152 10.28 -20.18 -7.74
C ARG A 152 9.94 -18.69 -7.79
N ALA A 153 9.32 -18.22 -8.88
CA ALA A 153 8.87 -16.84 -9.00
C ALA A 153 7.82 -16.47 -7.94
N LYS A 154 6.83 -17.35 -7.68
CA LYS A 154 5.85 -17.16 -6.59
C LYS A 154 6.52 -17.08 -5.22
N ALA A 155 7.45 -17.98 -4.93
CA ALA A 155 8.18 -17.96 -3.67
C ALA A 155 9.03 -16.69 -3.49
N ALA A 156 9.61 -16.16 -4.57
CA ALA A 156 10.35 -14.90 -4.55
C ALA A 156 9.41 -13.69 -4.30
N ILE A 157 8.24 -13.65 -4.94
CA ILE A 157 7.21 -12.63 -4.67
C ILE A 157 6.78 -12.67 -3.20
N ASP A 158 6.55 -13.86 -2.64
CA ASP A 158 6.18 -14.02 -1.24
C ASP A 158 7.27 -13.54 -0.27
N GLN A 159 8.55 -13.68 -0.66
CA GLN A 159 9.67 -13.12 0.10
C GLN A 159 9.64 -11.60 0.09
N GLU A 160 9.48 -10.98 -1.08
CA GLU A 160 9.40 -9.52 -1.21
C GLU A 160 8.20 -8.95 -0.42
N VAL A 161 7.04 -9.62 -0.44
CA VAL A 161 5.87 -9.24 0.38
C VAL A 161 6.18 -9.27 1.88
N ARG A 162 6.97 -10.25 2.34
CA ARG A 162 7.41 -10.30 3.74
C ARG A 162 8.38 -9.17 4.07
N GLU A 163 9.27 -8.81 3.15
CA GLU A 163 10.16 -7.66 3.33
C GLU A 163 9.38 -6.35 3.39
N GLU A 164 8.40 -6.14 2.51
CA GLU A 164 7.51 -4.98 2.52
C GLU A 164 6.82 -4.81 3.88
N LYS A 165 6.23 -5.88 4.41
CA LYS A 165 5.58 -5.88 5.74
C LYS A 165 6.57 -5.48 6.84
N LYS A 166 7.78 -6.05 6.82
CA LYS A 166 8.84 -5.69 7.77
C LYS A 166 9.22 -4.21 7.66
N GLN A 167 9.38 -3.67 6.45
CA GLN A 167 9.71 -2.25 6.28
C GLN A 167 8.57 -1.34 6.74
N LEU A 168 7.30 -1.70 6.50
CA LEU A 168 6.14 -0.98 7.02
C LEU A 168 6.15 -0.94 8.55
N GLU A 169 6.38 -2.07 9.21
CA GLU A 169 6.49 -2.11 10.67
C GLU A 169 7.64 -1.26 11.21
N ILE A 170 8.78 -1.25 10.52
CA ILE A 170 9.92 -0.39 10.89
C ILE A 170 9.54 1.08 10.74
N MET A 171 8.92 1.48 9.62
CA MET A 171 8.47 2.86 9.40
C MET A 171 7.48 3.31 10.47
N GLU A 172 6.48 2.48 10.82
CA GLU A 172 5.53 2.77 11.89
C GLU A 172 6.19 2.83 13.28
N ARG A 173 7.19 1.99 13.56
CA ARG A 173 7.99 2.10 14.79
C ARG A 173 8.75 3.43 14.83
N LYS A 174 9.46 3.79 13.75
CA LYS A 174 10.20 5.06 13.66
C LYS A 174 9.31 6.29 13.78
N LYS A 175 8.11 6.23 13.20
CA LYS A 175 7.08 7.27 13.37
C LYS A 175 6.68 7.43 14.84
N ARG A 176 6.34 6.33 15.51
CA ARG A 176 6.00 6.36 16.95
C ARG A 176 7.15 6.82 17.83
N ASP A 177 8.38 6.42 17.51
CA ASP A 177 9.58 6.88 18.23
C ASP A 177 9.75 8.40 18.10
N ALA A 178 9.56 8.94 16.90
CA ALA A 178 9.60 10.38 16.66
C ALA A 178 8.47 11.10 17.42
N GLU A 179 7.23 10.62 17.34
CA GLU A 179 6.08 11.18 18.07
C GLU A 179 6.29 11.18 19.59
N ARG A 180 6.89 10.12 20.16
CA ARG A 180 7.25 10.07 21.58
C ARG A 180 8.34 11.08 21.93
N ALA A 181 9.39 11.18 21.12
CA ALA A 181 10.46 12.15 21.34
C ALA A 181 9.92 13.59 21.31
N LEU A 182 9.01 13.89 20.37
CA LEU A 182 8.28 15.14 20.29
C LEU A 182 7.45 15.38 21.56
N ALA A 183 6.71 14.38 22.05
CA ALA A 183 5.88 14.52 23.25
C ALA A 183 6.70 14.87 24.50
N THR A 184 7.91 14.31 24.65
CA THR A 184 8.81 14.57 25.79
C THR A 184 9.22 16.05 25.91
N VAL A 185 9.29 16.79 24.80
CA VAL A 185 9.62 18.22 24.79
C VAL A 185 8.39 19.14 24.74
N GLY A 186 7.21 18.62 25.09
CA GLY A 186 5.94 19.35 25.01
C GLY A 186 5.30 19.37 23.62
N GLY A 187 5.85 18.64 22.65
CA GLY A 187 5.29 18.41 21.33
C GLY A 187 4.24 17.30 21.35
N THR A 188 3.06 17.58 21.89
CA THR A 188 1.87 16.76 21.65
C THR A 188 1.65 16.63 20.13
N PRO A 189 1.15 15.51 19.57
CA PRO A 189 0.88 15.40 18.13
C PRO A 189 -0.07 16.52 17.73
N SER A 190 0.51 17.58 17.19
CA SER A 190 -0.20 18.83 17.09
C SER A 190 -0.95 18.84 15.77
N GLY A 191 -2.25 19.11 15.84
CA GLY A 191 -2.97 19.76 14.75
C GLY A 191 -2.52 21.22 14.57
N GLY A 192 -1.24 21.56 14.81
CA GLY A 192 -0.67 22.90 14.80
C GLY A 192 -0.08 23.34 16.15
N PHE A 193 0.96 24.19 16.11
CA PHE A 193 1.72 24.77 17.22
C PHE A 193 0.86 25.42 18.33
N VAL A 194 0.29 24.63 19.22
CA VAL A 194 -0.40 25.12 20.43
C VAL A 194 0.03 24.30 21.63
N SER A 195 0.24 24.99 22.77
CA SER A 195 0.53 24.38 24.07
C SER A 195 -0.43 23.22 24.34
N ALA A 196 0.08 22.11 24.90
CA ALA A 196 -0.64 20.85 25.13
C ALA A 196 -2.00 21.00 25.86
N ASN A 197 -2.18 22.09 26.61
CA ASN A 197 -3.40 22.39 27.37
C ASN A 197 -4.31 23.43 26.69
N SER A 198 -4.00 23.86 25.46
CA SER A 198 -4.80 24.86 24.75
C SER A 198 -6.04 24.20 24.14
N PRO A 199 -7.24 24.76 24.33
CA PRO A 199 -8.43 24.29 23.64
C PRO A 199 -8.21 24.28 22.12
N ALA A 200 -8.57 23.18 21.46
CA ALA A 200 -8.50 23.10 20.01
C ALA A 200 -9.44 24.15 19.38
N ALA A 201 -8.94 24.92 18.42
CA ALA A 201 -9.76 25.86 17.67
C ALA A 201 -10.86 25.12 16.90
N GLN A 202 -12.08 25.65 16.93
CA GLN A 202 -13.15 25.08 16.12
C GLN A 202 -12.80 25.23 14.62
N PRO A 203 -13.09 24.22 13.77
CA PRO A 203 -12.88 24.36 12.34
C PRO A 203 -13.84 25.42 11.78
N ALA A 204 -13.35 26.25 10.85
CA ALA A 204 -14.21 27.25 10.23
C ALA A 204 -15.33 26.56 9.39
N PRO A 205 -16.53 27.16 9.31
CA PRO A 205 -17.66 26.58 8.60
C PRO A 205 -17.33 26.24 7.14
N ARG A 206 -17.78 25.05 6.71
CA ARG A 206 -17.60 24.55 5.34
C ARG A 206 -18.94 24.35 4.66
N ASN A 207 -18.91 24.32 3.34
CA ASN A 207 -20.05 23.88 2.55
C ASN A 207 -20.34 22.38 2.80
N PRO A 208 -21.54 21.87 2.49
CA PRO A 208 -21.88 20.45 2.62
C PRO A 208 -20.96 19.50 1.84
N ASP A 209 -20.32 19.99 0.76
CA ASP A 209 -19.35 19.26 -0.07
C ASP A 209 -17.91 19.31 0.50
N GLY A 210 -17.71 19.93 1.67
CA GLY A 210 -16.40 20.08 2.33
C GLY A 210 -15.53 21.21 1.77
N THR A 211 -15.96 21.88 0.71
CA THR A 211 -15.25 23.03 0.13
C THR A 211 -15.40 24.27 1.00
N TRP A 212 -14.53 25.26 0.75
CA TRP A 212 -14.66 26.56 1.39
C TRP A 212 -15.66 27.43 0.63
N PRO A 213 -16.62 28.07 1.32
CA PRO A 213 -17.49 29.05 0.68
C PRO A 213 -16.66 30.20 0.08
N PRO A 214 -17.08 30.74 -1.08
CA PRO A 214 -16.53 31.99 -1.58
C PRO A 214 -16.83 33.11 -0.57
N GLU A 215 -15.85 33.95 -0.30
CA GLU A 215 -15.97 35.01 0.70
C GLU A 215 -15.48 36.34 0.14
N SER A 216 -16.24 37.39 0.44
CA SER A 216 -15.86 38.78 0.19
C SER A 216 -15.67 39.52 1.52
N CYS A 217 -15.22 40.76 1.42
CA CYS A 217 -14.98 41.67 2.54
C CYS A 217 -16.34 42.24 2.99
N THR A 218 -17.07 41.51 3.82
CA THR A 218 -18.48 41.81 4.17
C THR A 218 -18.71 42.10 5.65
N VAL A 219 -17.71 41.87 6.50
CA VAL A 219 -17.83 42.10 7.94
C VAL A 219 -16.86 43.18 8.37
N ASP A 220 -17.30 44.13 9.19
CA ASP A 220 -16.44 45.17 9.74
C ASP A 220 -15.34 44.56 10.62
N ASP A 221 -14.10 44.99 10.42
CA ASP A 221 -12.95 44.54 11.20
C ASP A 221 -13.01 45.16 12.61
N PRO A 222 -13.12 44.37 13.70
CA PRO A 222 -13.12 44.93 15.06
C PRO A 222 -11.74 45.43 15.51
N THR A 223 -10.69 45.27 14.69
CA THR A 223 -9.30 45.62 15.00
C THR A 223 -8.74 46.76 14.14
N THR A 224 -9.41 47.13 13.04
CA THR A 224 -9.00 48.21 12.12
C THR A 224 -10.22 48.92 11.53
N SER A 225 -10.04 49.92 10.65
CA SER A 225 -11.13 50.55 9.88
C SER A 225 -11.46 49.83 8.57
N GLY A 226 -10.92 48.63 8.36
CA GLY A 226 -11.16 47.80 7.19
C GLY A 226 -12.32 46.82 7.35
N CYS A 227 -12.42 45.88 6.41
CA CYS A 227 -13.36 44.76 6.48
C CYS A 227 -12.62 43.42 6.48
N LEU A 228 -13.19 42.44 7.20
CA LEU A 228 -12.75 41.05 7.24
C LEU A 228 -13.70 40.17 6.44
N THR A 229 -13.19 39.01 6.02
CA THR A 229 -14.06 37.92 5.57
C THR A 229 -14.60 37.13 6.77
N PRO A 230 -15.74 36.44 6.63
CA PRO A 230 -16.30 35.61 7.70
C PRO A 230 -15.30 34.60 8.30
N ARG A 231 -14.42 34.00 7.50
CA ARG A 231 -13.41 33.06 7.98
C ARG A 231 -12.26 33.71 8.72
N THR A 232 -11.84 34.89 8.29
CA THR A 232 -10.81 35.66 9.01
C THR A 232 -11.35 36.15 10.35
N LEU A 233 -12.61 36.58 10.40
CA LEU A 233 -13.30 36.90 11.66
C LEU A 233 -13.42 35.66 12.57
N HIS A 234 -13.76 34.50 12.00
CA HIS A 234 -13.83 33.25 12.76
C HIS A 234 -12.45 32.92 13.38
N ALA A 235 -11.36 33.04 12.62
CA ALA A 235 -10.00 32.83 13.12
C ALA A 235 -9.65 33.82 14.24
N LEU A 236 -9.99 35.10 14.09
CA LEU A 236 -9.78 36.13 15.13
C LEU A 236 -10.53 35.78 16.42
N LYS A 237 -11.80 35.36 16.32
CA LYS A 237 -12.61 34.96 17.48
C LYS A 237 -12.05 33.72 18.19
N GLN A 238 -11.54 32.74 17.44
CA GLN A 238 -10.88 31.57 18.03
C GLN A 238 -9.58 31.97 18.76
N ALA A 239 -8.80 32.91 18.21
CA ALA A 239 -7.61 33.43 18.88
C ALA A 239 -7.97 34.19 20.18
N GLN A 240 -8.99 35.04 20.14
CA GLN A 240 -9.49 35.74 21.33
C GLN A 240 -10.03 34.77 22.39
N ALA A 241 -10.76 33.73 21.97
CA ALA A 241 -11.25 32.67 22.85
C ALA A 241 -10.11 31.86 23.50
N ALA A 242 -8.97 31.74 22.82
CA ALA A 242 -7.74 31.15 23.35
C ALA A 242 -6.91 32.12 24.22
N GLY A 243 -7.41 33.33 24.51
CA GLY A 243 -6.77 34.30 25.40
C GLY A 243 -5.84 35.30 24.70
N PHE A 244 -5.71 35.23 23.37
CA PHE A 244 -4.95 36.22 22.59
C PHE A 244 -5.79 37.48 22.38
N THR A 245 -5.83 38.35 23.40
CA THR A 245 -6.62 39.59 23.39
C THR A 245 -5.87 40.80 22.86
N ARG A 246 -4.54 40.72 22.72
CA ARG A 246 -3.71 41.76 22.09
C ARG A 246 -3.75 41.58 20.59
N SER A 247 -4.63 42.29 19.92
CA SER A 247 -4.64 42.40 18.46
C SER A 247 -3.65 43.49 18.04
N ALA A 248 -2.60 43.13 17.31
CA ALA A 248 -1.81 44.11 16.57
C ALA A 248 -2.45 44.29 15.17
N PRO A 249 -2.61 45.52 14.65
CA PRO A 249 -3.02 45.69 13.27
C PRO A 249 -1.98 45.03 12.36
N PHE A 250 -2.39 43.96 11.67
CA PHE A 250 -1.50 43.25 10.74
C PHE A 250 -1.36 44.08 9.46
N TRP A 251 -0.26 44.83 9.36
CA TRP A 251 0.12 45.59 8.18
C TRP A 251 0.74 44.65 7.13
N ALA A 252 0.08 44.50 5.97
CA ALA A 252 0.66 43.82 4.82
C ALA A 252 0.49 44.68 3.56
N THR A 253 1.60 45.10 2.94
CA THR A 253 1.65 45.89 1.69
C THR A 253 1.49 45.05 0.42
N GLY A 254 1.01 43.81 0.54
CA GLY A 254 0.88 42.88 -0.59
C GLY A 254 -0.43 43.03 -1.35
N THR A 255 -0.37 43.25 -2.67
CA THR A 255 -1.53 43.32 -3.58
C THR A 255 -2.13 41.95 -3.95
N ARG A 256 -1.67 40.86 -3.34
CA ARG A 256 -2.19 39.50 -3.57
C ARG A 256 -2.42 38.79 -2.25
N GLY A 257 -3.68 38.70 -1.84
CA GLY A 257 -4.11 37.98 -0.64
C GLY A 257 -5.30 38.66 0.05
N LYS A 258 -6.10 37.86 0.75
CA LYS A 258 -7.31 38.26 1.48
C LYS A 258 -6.95 39.07 2.73
N THR A 259 -6.54 40.33 2.58
CA THR A 259 -6.29 41.23 3.72
C THR A 259 -7.04 42.56 3.58
N PRO A 260 -7.50 43.15 4.71
CA PRO A 260 -8.16 44.45 4.70
C PRO A 260 -7.20 45.56 4.24
N LYS A 261 -7.69 46.49 3.40
CA LYS A 261 -6.98 47.74 3.08
C LYS A 261 -7.46 48.83 4.05
N ALA A 262 -6.53 49.52 4.72
CA ALA A 262 -6.84 50.70 5.52
C ALA A 262 -5.75 51.79 5.34
N PRO A 263 -6.09 53.10 5.50
CA PRO A 263 -5.19 54.23 5.26
C PRO A 263 -4.18 54.44 6.41
N PRO A 264 -3.09 55.23 6.20
CA PRO A 264 -1.97 55.31 7.14
C PRO A 264 -2.32 56.13 8.39
N ALA A 265 -1.98 55.62 9.58
CA ALA A 265 -2.02 56.40 10.81
C ALA A 265 -0.73 56.21 11.63
N HIS A 266 -0.21 57.34 12.09
CA HIS A 266 1.05 57.54 12.81
C HIS A 266 1.06 56.84 14.18
N PHE A 267 2.15 56.15 14.49
CA PHE A 267 2.45 55.70 15.84
C PHE A 267 2.90 56.89 16.71
N ARG A 268 2.30 57.03 17.89
CA ARG A 268 2.87 57.77 19.03
C ARG A 268 2.84 56.85 20.25
#